data_AF-A0A1H4P4M9-F1
#
_entry.id   AF-A0A1H4P4M9-F1
#
_cell.length_a   1.000
_cell.length_b   1.000
_cell.length_c   1.000
_cell.angle_alpha   90.00
_cell.angle_beta   90.00
_cell.angle_gamma   90.00
#
_symmetry.space_group_name_H-M   'P 1'
#
loop_
_entity.id
_entity.type
_entity.pdbx_description
1 polymer ?
#
loop_
_entity_poly.entity_id
_entity_poly.type
_entity_poly.pdbx_seq_one_letter_code
_entity_poly.pdbx_strand_id
1 'polypeptide(L)'
;MVETWELRARFARALGAAYGRTVPAYDTLVEVADEVNADFAARNPAGAERRGGLARITVERHGAIRLGGPTELRQAAILFSGFGMHPVGCYDRRDAPEPAPVVSTGFRPVDPIELARNPFGMFTSMLTTADRRFFDGDLQHRLENVLAARSVFPTELLHLAALATEEGGLTAPTAERFVALAVTAFAPSDTAADRSWLSALERVAPVAAGLGGRTGVRVVHLAPRVFDIDDLCRRSARHGLRRIDGTGPRPARGGPDVLVRRVSFGAAGTPGGVLVAESRGMALTPEGQELYAAHGDDEIPQTEAELEAGGLAYFTHRRTGAEPILYEDFPPMPVGSGPDHLPWLSETLGRAAHDPFMLYRQQQDHSRERTAS
;
A
#
# COMPACT_ATOMS: atom_id res chain seq x y z
N MET A 1 -12.00 10.33 23.83
CA MET A 1 -12.16 10.36 22.37
C MET A 1 -11.18 9.34 21.80
N VAL A 2 -11.55 8.60 20.76
CA VAL A 2 -10.69 7.67 20.05
C VAL A 2 -9.93 8.48 19.01
N GLU A 3 -8.61 8.59 19.16
CA GLU A 3 -7.76 9.36 18.26
C GLU A 3 -7.67 8.71 16.86
N THR A 4 -7.33 9.51 15.85
CA THR A 4 -7.21 9.08 14.46
C THR A 4 -6.30 7.86 14.26
N TRP A 5 -5.14 7.80 14.93
CA TRP A 5 -4.25 6.63 14.84
C TRP A 5 -4.86 5.37 15.44
N GLU A 6 -5.68 5.50 16.49
CA GLU A 6 -6.41 4.36 17.06
C GLU A 6 -7.51 3.89 16.12
N LEU A 7 -8.24 4.80 15.47
CA LEU A 7 -9.22 4.45 14.43
C LEU A 7 -8.55 3.63 13.32
N ARG A 8 -7.39 4.10 12.84
CA ARG A 8 -6.59 3.43 11.82
C ARG A 8 -6.13 2.04 12.28
N ALA A 9 -5.61 1.92 13.50
CA ALA A 9 -5.20 0.64 14.07
C ALA A 9 -6.38 -0.34 14.23
N ARG A 10 -7.53 0.14 14.70
CA ARG A 10 -8.77 -0.66 14.81
C ARG A 10 -9.25 -1.13 13.44
N PHE A 11 -9.23 -0.26 12.44
CA PHE A 11 -9.57 -0.60 11.06
C PHE A 11 -8.62 -1.64 10.48
N ALA A 12 -7.30 -1.45 10.57
CA ALA A 12 -6.30 -2.39 10.07
C ALA A 12 -6.49 -3.80 10.66
N ARG A 13 -6.71 -3.89 11.97
CA ARG A 13 -6.96 -5.16 12.67
C ARG A 13 -8.27 -5.80 12.23
N ALA A 14 -9.36 -5.02 12.18
CA ALA A 14 -10.67 -5.54 11.82
C ALA A 14 -10.74 -5.97 10.33
N LEU A 15 -10.07 -5.24 9.45
CA LEU A 15 -9.90 -5.61 8.04
C LEU A 15 -9.09 -6.89 7.89
N GLY A 16 -7.98 -7.02 8.63
CA GLY A 16 -7.18 -8.25 8.68
C GLY A 16 -8.01 -9.47 9.06
N ALA A 17 -8.79 -9.36 10.14
CA ALA A 17 -9.68 -10.44 10.57
C ALA A 17 -10.78 -10.77 9.53
N ALA A 18 -11.33 -9.76 8.85
CA ALA A 18 -12.30 -9.98 7.77
C ALA A 18 -11.69 -10.63 6.53
N TYR A 19 -10.47 -10.25 6.19
CA TYR A 19 -9.71 -10.82 5.08
C TYR A 19 -9.32 -12.28 5.37
N GLY A 20 -8.85 -12.61 6.58
CA GLY A 20 -8.55 -13.98 7.01
C GLY A 20 -9.75 -14.92 6.91
N ARG A 21 -10.94 -14.48 7.32
CA ARG A 21 -12.19 -15.25 7.12
C ARG A 21 -12.51 -15.54 5.65
N THR A 22 -12.11 -14.66 4.74
CA THR A 22 -12.35 -14.81 3.29
C THR A 22 -11.25 -15.64 2.62
N VAL A 23 -10.01 -15.51 3.10
CA VAL A 23 -8.82 -16.14 2.55
C VAL A 23 -8.10 -16.84 3.72
N PRO A 24 -8.52 -18.03 4.16
CA PRO A 24 -7.98 -18.66 5.38
C PRO A 24 -6.46 -18.84 5.40
N ALA A 25 -5.84 -19.05 4.23
CA ALA A 25 -4.39 -19.15 4.10
C ALA A 25 -3.64 -17.83 4.44
N TYR A 26 -4.36 -16.70 4.55
CA TYR A 26 -3.82 -15.44 5.05
C TYR A 26 -3.44 -15.54 6.53
N ASP A 27 -4.26 -16.19 7.35
CA ASP A 27 -3.99 -16.31 8.79
C ASP A 27 -2.72 -17.14 9.00
N THR A 28 -2.53 -18.22 8.24
CA THR A 28 -1.27 -18.98 8.21
C THR A 28 -0.07 -18.12 7.79
N LEU A 29 -0.23 -17.24 6.80
CA LEU A 29 0.87 -16.35 6.39
C LEU A 29 1.23 -15.35 7.51
N VAL A 30 0.23 -14.83 8.22
CA VAL A 30 0.44 -13.91 9.36
C VAL A 30 1.15 -14.63 10.50
N GLU A 31 0.73 -15.84 10.86
CA GLU A 31 1.40 -16.65 11.89
C GLU A 31 2.88 -16.88 11.58
N VAL A 32 3.20 -17.29 10.34
CA VAL A 32 4.59 -17.48 9.92
C VAL A 32 5.37 -16.16 9.92
N ALA A 33 4.73 -15.05 9.52
CA ALA A 33 5.35 -13.72 9.57
C ALA A 33 5.69 -13.29 11.00
N ASP A 34 4.79 -13.54 11.96
CA ASP A 34 5.00 -13.23 13.37
C ASP A 34 6.15 -14.06 13.97
N GLU A 35 6.25 -15.36 13.65
CA GLU A 35 7.37 -16.21 14.06
C GLU A 35 8.71 -15.70 13.50
N VAL A 36 8.75 -15.38 12.20
CA VAL A 36 9.96 -14.83 11.55
C VAL A 36 10.38 -13.53 12.21
N ASN A 37 9.43 -12.64 12.51
CA ASN A 37 9.70 -11.36 13.13
C ASN A 37 10.21 -11.50 14.57
N ALA A 38 9.60 -12.39 15.37
CA ALA A 38 10.04 -12.67 16.73
C ALA A 38 11.46 -13.24 16.74
N ASP A 39 11.75 -14.23 15.89
CA ASP A 39 13.08 -14.83 15.79
C ASP A 39 14.14 -13.86 15.25
N PHE A 40 13.76 -12.96 14.33
CA PHE A 40 14.65 -11.90 13.87
C PHE A 40 14.95 -10.92 15.00
N ALA A 41 13.94 -10.43 15.71
CA ALA A 41 14.11 -9.47 16.79
C ALA A 41 14.93 -10.03 17.96
N ALA A 42 14.75 -11.31 18.28
CA ALA A 42 15.55 -12.00 19.31
C ALA A 42 17.03 -12.11 18.92
N ARG A 43 17.33 -12.39 17.63
CA ARG A 43 18.70 -12.53 17.12
C ARG A 43 19.38 -11.19 16.85
N ASN A 44 18.63 -10.17 16.45
CA ASN A 44 19.14 -8.86 16.03
C ASN A 44 18.38 -7.68 16.68
N PRO A 45 18.40 -7.51 18.02
CA PRO A 45 17.57 -6.52 18.70
C PRO A 45 17.76 -5.09 18.16
N ALA A 46 19.01 -4.64 18.01
CA ALA A 46 19.31 -3.30 17.50
C ALA A 46 18.85 -3.10 16.05
N GLY A 47 18.94 -4.14 15.21
CA GLY A 47 18.50 -4.08 13.82
C GLY A 47 16.97 -4.11 13.67
N ALA A 48 16.27 -4.75 14.62
CA ALA A 48 14.81 -4.72 14.69
C ALA A 48 14.30 -3.34 15.11
N GLU A 49 14.89 -2.75 16.16
CA GLU A 49 14.53 -1.40 16.63
C GLU A 49 14.73 -0.33 15.54
N ARG A 50 15.86 -0.34 14.83
CA ARG A 50 16.10 0.57 13.69
C ARG A 50 15.06 0.45 12.57
N ARG A 51 14.42 -0.71 12.43
CA ARG A 51 13.38 -0.98 11.42
C ARG A 51 11.96 -0.89 11.97
N GLY A 52 11.79 -0.25 13.13
CA GLY A 52 10.51 0.08 13.75
C GLY A 52 10.13 -0.78 14.96
N GLY A 53 10.93 -1.79 15.31
CA GLY A 53 10.69 -2.67 16.45
C GLY A 53 9.58 -3.70 16.24
N LEU A 54 9.51 -4.68 17.14
CA LEU A 54 8.58 -5.81 17.04
C LEU A 54 7.10 -5.37 17.18
N ALA A 55 6.83 -4.38 18.02
CA ALA A 55 5.47 -3.89 18.25
C ALA A 55 4.87 -3.22 17.00
N ARG A 56 5.67 -2.48 16.22
CA ARG A 56 5.21 -1.83 14.98
C ARG A 56 5.03 -2.84 13.86
N ILE A 57 6.03 -3.72 13.63
CA ILE A 57 6.03 -4.61 12.46
C ILE A 57 4.92 -5.67 12.50
N THR A 58 4.55 -6.16 13.69
CA THR A 58 3.50 -7.20 13.86
C THR A 58 2.09 -6.68 13.57
N VAL A 59 1.86 -5.37 13.65
CA VAL A 59 0.56 -4.75 13.31
C VAL A 59 0.56 -4.09 11.94
N GLU A 60 1.74 -3.86 11.35
CA GLU A 60 1.95 -3.22 10.06
C GLU A 60 1.42 -4.09 8.91
N ARG A 61 0.50 -3.51 8.13
CA ARG A 61 -0.14 -4.16 6.99
C ARG A 61 -0.32 -3.16 5.87
N HIS A 62 -0.14 -3.62 4.64
CA HIS A 62 -0.42 -2.85 3.44
C HIS A 62 -1.48 -3.54 2.59
N GLY A 63 -2.63 -2.90 2.46
CA GLY A 63 -3.72 -3.39 1.63
C GLY A 63 -3.61 -2.88 0.20
N ALA A 64 -4.29 -3.56 -0.72
CA ALA A 64 -4.57 -3.02 -2.03
C ALA A 64 -6.04 -3.17 -2.38
N ILE A 65 -6.64 -2.11 -2.93
CA ILE A 65 -8.01 -2.09 -3.45
C ILE A 65 -8.02 -1.55 -4.88
N ARG A 66 -9.14 -1.75 -5.56
CA ARG A 66 -9.34 -1.26 -6.91
C ARG A 66 -10.70 -0.56 -7.02
N LEU A 67 -10.72 0.61 -7.65
CA LEU A 67 -11.86 1.48 -7.86
C LEU A 67 -12.10 1.73 -9.35
N GLY A 68 -13.36 1.99 -9.72
CA GLY A 68 -13.80 2.04 -11.11
C GLY A 68 -13.61 3.39 -11.78
N GLY A 69 -13.44 4.47 -11.01
CA GLY A 69 -13.26 5.78 -11.60
C GLY A 69 -13.14 6.91 -10.57
N PRO A 70 -13.07 8.17 -11.06
CA PRO A 70 -12.77 9.34 -10.23
C PRO A 70 -13.69 9.54 -9.04
N THR A 71 -14.99 9.29 -9.21
CA THR A 71 -15.99 9.47 -8.14
C THR A 71 -15.68 8.60 -6.93
N GLU A 72 -15.36 7.32 -7.16
CA GLU A 72 -15.04 6.40 -6.08
C GLU A 72 -13.69 6.69 -5.46
N LEU A 73 -12.71 7.13 -6.26
CA LEU A 73 -11.41 7.53 -5.76
C LEU A 73 -11.53 8.73 -4.81
N ARG A 74 -12.40 9.71 -5.13
CA ARG A 74 -12.75 10.81 -4.21
C ARG A 74 -13.39 10.32 -2.92
N GLN A 75 -14.35 9.40 -3.02
CA GLN A 75 -14.99 8.81 -1.84
C GLN A 75 -14.00 8.03 -0.97
N ALA A 76 -13.09 7.28 -1.58
CA ALA A 76 -12.01 6.59 -0.87
C ALA A 76 -11.08 7.59 -0.16
N ALA A 77 -10.79 8.73 -0.78
CA ALA A 77 -9.99 9.78 -0.13
C ALA A 77 -10.70 10.42 1.07
N ILE A 78 -12.03 10.57 1.03
CA ILE A 78 -12.84 10.97 2.19
C ILE A 78 -12.77 9.89 3.27
N LEU A 79 -13.05 8.63 2.91
CA LEU A 79 -13.01 7.49 3.83
C LEU A 79 -11.66 7.39 4.56
N PHE A 80 -10.56 7.37 3.81
CA PHE A 80 -9.22 7.20 4.37
C PHE A 80 -8.75 8.43 5.16
N SER A 81 -9.28 9.62 4.88
CA SER A 81 -9.00 10.79 5.70
C SER A 81 -9.47 10.63 7.16
N GLY A 82 -10.58 9.93 7.39
CA GLY A 82 -11.07 9.65 8.74
C GLY A 82 -10.16 8.70 9.54
N PHE A 83 -9.20 8.07 8.86
CA PHE A 83 -8.13 7.27 9.45
C PHE A 83 -6.78 8.01 9.44
N GLY A 84 -6.74 9.30 9.10
CA GLY A 84 -5.51 10.10 9.03
C GLY A 84 -4.59 9.69 7.89
N MET A 85 -5.16 9.11 6.84
CA MET A 85 -4.43 8.65 5.67
C MET A 85 -4.64 9.61 4.50
N HIS A 86 -3.56 9.93 3.82
CA HIS A 86 -3.50 10.91 2.74
C HIS A 86 -3.02 10.23 1.45
N PRO A 87 -3.48 10.69 0.28
CA PRO A 87 -2.96 10.21 -1.01
C PRO A 87 -1.49 10.62 -1.17
N VAL A 88 -0.60 9.65 -1.32
CA VAL A 88 0.84 9.84 -1.51
C VAL A 88 1.29 9.14 -2.78
N GLY A 89 1.95 9.90 -3.64
CA GLY A 89 2.46 9.45 -4.93
C GLY A 89 1.36 9.23 -5.99
N CYS A 90 1.75 9.30 -7.25
CA CYS A 90 0.90 9.01 -8.40
C CYS A 90 1.58 7.96 -9.29
N TYR A 91 0.99 6.77 -9.36
CA TYR A 91 1.49 5.60 -10.09
C TYR A 91 0.64 5.42 -11.35
N ASP A 92 1.07 6.02 -12.45
CA ASP A 92 0.43 5.90 -13.75
C ASP A 92 0.98 4.70 -14.52
N ARG A 93 0.11 3.70 -14.79
CA ARG A 93 0.49 2.51 -15.55
C ARG A 93 0.13 2.60 -17.03
N ARG A 94 -0.51 3.68 -17.48
CA ARG A 94 -0.96 3.81 -18.87
C ARG A 94 0.21 3.98 -19.84
N ASP A 95 1.31 4.55 -19.35
CA ASP A 95 2.52 4.82 -20.14
C ASP A 95 3.69 3.88 -19.76
N ALA A 96 3.43 2.87 -18.92
CA ALA A 96 4.42 1.87 -18.56
C ALA A 96 4.76 0.95 -19.76
N PRO A 97 5.92 0.27 -19.77
CA PRO A 97 6.30 -0.67 -20.84
C PRO A 97 5.26 -1.77 -21.11
N GLU A 98 4.57 -2.22 -20.06
CA GLU A 98 3.35 -3.02 -20.13
C GLU A 98 2.16 -2.16 -19.68
N PRO A 99 1.48 -1.48 -20.63
CA PRO A 99 0.41 -0.55 -20.31
C PRO A 99 -0.78 -1.22 -19.64
N ALA A 100 -1.35 -0.55 -18.66
CA ALA A 100 -2.64 -0.91 -18.07
C ALA A 100 -3.50 0.34 -17.87
N PRO A 101 -4.84 0.25 -18.00
CA PRO A 101 -5.75 1.39 -17.91
C PRO A 101 -6.00 1.84 -16.46
N VAL A 102 -4.95 2.02 -15.68
CA VAL A 102 -5.04 2.36 -14.25
C VAL A 102 -4.07 3.43 -13.84
N VAL A 103 -4.54 4.33 -13.00
CA VAL A 103 -3.72 5.26 -12.22
C VAL A 103 -3.95 4.93 -10.75
N SER A 104 -2.88 4.92 -9.95
CA SER A 104 -2.95 4.52 -8.54
C SER A 104 -2.33 5.57 -7.62
N THR A 105 -2.70 5.52 -6.34
CA THR A 105 -2.07 6.29 -5.27
C THR A 105 -2.06 5.47 -3.98
N GLY A 106 -1.14 5.80 -3.09
CA GLY A 106 -1.04 5.18 -1.78
C GLY A 106 -1.73 6.02 -0.71
N PHE A 107 -2.80 5.54 -0.08
CA PHE A 107 -3.33 6.20 1.11
C PHE A 107 -2.54 5.73 2.34
N ARG A 108 -1.85 6.64 3.02
CA ARG A 108 -1.11 6.34 4.26
C ARG A 108 -0.95 7.59 5.15
N PRO A 109 -0.60 7.44 6.43
CA PRO A 109 -0.19 8.58 7.25
C PRO A 109 1.08 9.23 6.69
N VAL A 110 1.24 10.54 6.91
CA VAL A 110 2.38 11.31 6.44
C VAL A 110 3.24 11.86 7.57
N ASP A 111 2.69 11.97 8.78
CA ASP A 111 3.43 12.41 9.97
C ASP A 111 4.27 11.24 10.53
N PRO A 112 5.59 11.43 10.78
CA PRO A 112 6.45 10.40 11.36
C PRO A 112 5.97 9.83 12.69
N ILE A 113 5.30 10.62 13.55
CA ILE A 113 4.72 10.17 14.82
C ILE A 113 3.53 9.24 14.55
N GLU A 114 2.68 9.59 13.58
CA GLU A 114 1.53 8.76 13.18
C GLU A 114 1.97 7.45 12.52
N LEU A 115 3.04 7.48 11.71
CA LEU A 115 3.68 6.30 11.11
C LEU A 115 4.30 5.38 12.16
N ALA A 116 4.91 5.95 13.20
CA ALA A 116 5.47 5.18 14.32
C ALA A 116 4.37 4.48 15.14
N ARG A 117 3.21 5.14 15.32
CA ARG A 117 2.05 4.58 16.03
C ARG A 117 1.34 3.49 15.23
N ASN A 118 1.04 3.76 13.95
CA ASN A 118 0.41 2.79 13.07
C ASN A 118 0.64 3.17 11.59
N PRO A 119 1.48 2.42 10.85
CA PRO A 119 1.84 2.73 9.45
C PRO A 119 0.88 2.10 8.42
N PHE A 120 -0.36 1.74 8.79
CA PHE A 120 -1.26 1.08 7.85
C PHE A 120 -1.48 1.90 6.58
N GLY A 121 -1.29 1.25 5.43
CA GLY A 121 -1.45 1.88 4.12
C GLY A 121 -2.38 1.09 3.19
N MET A 122 -3.04 1.80 2.28
CA MET A 122 -3.91 1.21 1.25
C MET A 122 -3.51 1.69 -0.15
N PHE A 123 -2.94 0.80 -0.96
CA PHE A 123 -2.69 1.05 -2.37
C PHE A 123 -4.02 1.01 -3.13
N THR A 124 -4.36 2.10 -3.81
CA THR A 124 -5.66 2.24 -4.49
C THR A 124 -5.44 2.49 -5.96
N SER A 125 -5.83 1.52 -6.79
CA SER A 125 -5.83 1.67 -8.25
C SER A 125 -7.20 2.07 -8.75
N MET A 126 -7.26 3.07 -9.63
CA MET A 126 -8.48 3.54 -10.27
C MET A 126 -8.43 3.27 -11.78
N LEU A 127 -9.51 2.74 -12.34
CA LEU A 127 -9.64 2.59 -13.79
C LEU A 127 -9.74 3.95 -14.49
N THR A 128 -9.09 4.09 -15.65
CA THR A 128 -9.17 5.28 -16.50
C THR A 128 -10.00 4.97 -17.75
N THR A 129 -11.33 5.01 -17.61
CA THR A 129 -12.28 4.64 -18.68
C THR A 129 -12.19 5.52 -19.93
N ALA A 130 -11.74 6.77 -19.78
CA ALA A 130 -11.66 7.75 -20.86
C ALA A 130 -10.44 7.56 -21.81
N ASP A 131 -9.51 6.65 -21.50
CA ASP A 131 -8.32 6.44 -22.33
C ASP A 131 -8.64 5.57 -23.56
N ARG A 132 -8.65 6.20 -24.73
CA ARG A 132 -8.98 5.59 -26.04
C ARG A 132 -8.01 4.52 -26.50
N ARG A 133 -6.83 4.41 -25.88
CA ARG A 133 -5.90 3.30 -26.15
C ARG A 133 -6.44 1.97 -25.62
N PHE A 134 -7.35 2.01 -24.64
CA PHE A 134 -7.87 0.84 -23.95
C PHE A 134 -9.38 0.64 -24.17
N PHE A 135 -10.15 1.72 -24.28
CA PHE A 135 -11.61 1.66 -24.39
C PHE A 135 -12.12 2.39 -25.63
N ASP A 136 -12.77 1.63 -26.53
CA ASP A 136 -13.58 2.21 -27.60
C ASP A 136 -14.84 2.91 -27.05
N GLY A 137 -15.57 3.62 -27.91
CA GLY A 137 -16.74 4.41 -27.52
C GLY A 137 -17.82 3.61 -26.81
N ASP A 138 -18.14 2.44 -27.36
CA ASP A 138 -19.22 1.59 -26.85
C ASP A 138 -18.82 0.92 -25.52
N LEU A 139 -17.58 0.44 -25.44
CA LEU A 139 -17.04 -0.19 -24.25
C LEU A 139 -16.91 0.81 -23.09
N GLN A 140 -16.44 2.03 -23.38
CA GLN A 140 -16.39 3.11 -22.40
C GLN A 140 -17.80 3.42 -21.87
N HIS A 141 -18.77 3.72 -22.74
CA HIS A 141 -20.12 4.07 -22.32
C HIS A 141 -20.78 2.97 -21.48
N ARG A 142 -20.65 1.71 -21.92
CA ARG A 142 -21.21 0.59 -21.17
C ARG A 142 -20.56 0.45 -19.80
N LEU A 143 -19.25 0.60 -19.72
CA LEU A 143 -18.50 0.51 -18.48
C LEU A 143 -18.86 1.65 -17.53
N GLU A 144 -18.89 2.89 -18.00
CA GLU A 144 -19.26 4.05 -17.19
C GLU A 144 -20.69 3.94 -16.66
N ASN A 145 -21.63 3.42 -17.43
CA ASN A 145 -23.00 3.15 -16.96
C ASN A 145 -23.02 2.12 -15.81
N VAL A 146 -22.24 1.04 -15.91
CA VAL A 146 -22.13 0.03 -14.83
C VAL A 146 -21.53 0.66 -13.57
N LEU A 147 -20.49 1.48 -13.73
CA LEU A 147 -19.80 2.12 -12.61
C LEU A 147 -20.62 3.25 -11.98
N ALA A 148 -21.43 3.97 -12.74
CA ALA A 148 -22.33 5.00 -12.23
C ALA A 148 -23.49 4.41 -11.42
N ALA A 149 -23.90 3.18 -11.73
CA ALA A 149 -25.02 2.51 -11.06
C ALA A 149 -24.66 1.90 -9.70
N ARG A 150 -23.36 1.77 -9.36
CA ARG A 150 -22.92 1.17 -8.09
C ARG A 150 -22.71 2.21 -7.00
N SER A 151 -23.00 1.79 -5.76
CA SER A 151 -22.71 2.55 -4.54
C SER A 151 -21.75 1.73 -3.69
N VAL A 152 -20.47 2.07 -3.73
CA VAL A 152 -19.40 1.30 -3.09
C VAL A 152 -19.18 1.69 -1.62
N PHE A 153 -19.39 2.97 -1.30
CA PHE A 153 -19.25 3.51 0.05
C PHE A 153 -20.58 4.11 0.53
N PRO A 154 -21.20 3.56 1.59
CA PRO A 154 -22.44 4.10 2.13
C PRO A 154 -22.31 5.56 2.58
N THR A 155 -23.38 6.35 2.45
CA THR A 155 -23.39 7.77 2.85
C THR A 155 -23.02 7.97 4.32
N GLU A 156 -23.53 7.11 5.22
CA GLU A 156 -23.18 7.16 6.65
C GLU A 156 -21.67 6.97 6.87
N LEU A 157 -21.05 6.03 6.14
CA LEU A 157 -19.61 5.78 6.23
C LEU A 157 -18.80 7.03 5.87
N LEU A 158 -19.17 7.70 4.76
CA LEU A 158 -18.49 8.91 4.30
C LEU A 158 -18.70 10.09 5.27
N HIS A 159 -19.89 10.21 5.85
CA HIS A 159 -20.17 11.23 6.86
C HIS A 159 -19.32 11.03 8.12
N LEU A 160 -19.25 9.80 8.64
CA LEU A 160 -18.41 9.48 9.81
C LEU A 160 -16.92 9.69 9.54
N ALA A 161 -16.45 9.39 8.33
CA ALA A 161 -15.07 9.66 7.93
C ALA A 161 -14.77 11.16 7.91
N ALA A 162 -15.66 11.98 7.35
CA ALA A 162 -15.50 13.43 7.33
C ALA A 162 -15.49 14.01 8.75
N LEU A 163 -16.39 13.55 9.62
CA LEU A 163 -16.44 13.94 11.04
C LEU A 163 -15.16 13.57 11.78
N ALA A 164 -14.64 12.34 11.56
CA ALA A 164 -13.39 11.89 12.18
C ALA A 164 -12.19 12.77 11.78
N THR A 165 -12.15 13.20 10.52
CA THR A 165 -11.11 14.10 10.01
C THR A 165 -11.19 15.49 10.63
N GLU A 166 -12.41 16.05 10.75
CA GLU A 166 -12.64 17.39 11.30
C GLU A 166 -12.31 17.47 12.80
N GLU A 167 -12.73 16.46 13.56
CA GLU A 167 -12.58 16.42 15.02
C GLU A 167 -11.25 15.79 15.49
N GLY A 168 -10.43 15.28 14.58
CA GLY A 168 -9.20 14.55 14.91
C GLY A 168 -9.44 13.22 15.65
N GLY A 169 -10.63 12.65 15.51
CA GLY A 169 -11.06 11.45 16.22
C GLY A 169 -12.57 11.34 16.33
N LEU A 170 -13.05 10.32 17.05
CA LEU A 170 -14.47 10.08 17.28
C LEU A 170 -14.76 9.68 18.73
N THR A 171 -16.00 9.80 19.20
CA THR A 171 -16.41 9.15 20.46
C THR A 171 -16.36 7.62 20.31
N ALA A 172 -16.24 6.87 21.41
CA ALA A 172 -16.10 5.42 21.34
C ALA A 172 -17.24 4.71 20.56
N PRO A 173 -18.53 5.02 20.79
CA PRO A 173 -19.62 4.39 20.03
C PRO A 173 -19.58 4.73 18.53
N THR A 174 -19.28 5.99 18.21
CA THR A 174 -19.19 6.45 16.81
C THR A 174 -17.98 5.85 16.10
N ALA A 175 -16.86 5.70 16.81
CA ALA A 175 -15.66 5.02 16.32
C ALA A 175 -15.93 3.54 15.98
N GLU A 176 -16.64 2.83 16.86
CA GLU A 176 -17.03 1.43 16.62
C GLU A 176 -17.92 1.30 15.39
N ARG A 177 -18.92 2.19 15.25
CA ARG A 177 -19.80 2.24 14.08
C ARG A 177 -19.02 2.53 12.80
N PHE A 178 -18.13 3.53 12.82
CA PHE A 178 -17.30 3.91 11.68
C PHE A 178 -16.42 2.75 11.19
N VAL A 179 -15.68 2.11 12.10
CA VAL A 179 -14.81 0.97 11.78
C VAL A 179 -15.62 -0.21 11.22
N ALA A 180 -16.78 -0.53 11.82
CA ALA A 180 -17.63 -1.62 11.36
C ALA A 180 -18.17 -1.38 9.93
N LEU A 181 -18.62 -0.15 9.63
CA LEU A 181 -19.05 0.23 8.28
C LEU A 181 -17.89 0.18 7.28
N ALA A 182 -16.71 0.68 7.66
CA ALA A 182 -15.53 0.68 6.79
C ALA A 182 -15.12 -0.75 6.39
N VAL A 183 -15.07 -1.68 7.36
CA VAL A 183 -14.75 -3.08 7.08
C VAL A 183 -15.81 -3.75 6.21
N THR A 184 -17.09 -3.43 6.44
CA THR A 184 -18.20 -3.97 5.65
C THR A 184 -18.12 -3.50 4.19
N ALA A 185 -17.70 -2.27 3.93
CA ALA A 185 -17.53 -1.75 2.56
C ALA A 185 -16.48 -2.51 1.73
N PHE A 186 -15.55 -3.22 2.39
CA PHE A 186 -14.53 -4.05 1.73
C PHE A 186 -14.81 -5.55 1.82
N ALA A 187 -15.91 -5.95 2.44
CA ALA A 187 -16.28 -7.35 2.58
C ALA A 187 -16.72 -7.95 1.23
N PRO A 188 -16.62 -9.29 1.05
CA PRO A 188 -17.04 -9.94 -0.18
C PRO A 188 -18.57 -9.88 -0.33
N SER A 189 -19.08 -8.86 -1.01
CA SER A 189 -20.52 -8.73 -1.30
C SER A 189 -20.83 -8.49 -2.78
N ASP A 190 -19.85 -8.66 -3.67
CA ASP A 190 -20.05 -8.39 -5.09
C ASP A 190 -20.67 -9.58 -5.85
N THR A 191 -21.53 -9.23 -6.79
CA THR A 191 -22.01 -10.13 -7.83
C THR A 191 -21.08 -9.98 -9.03
N ALA A 192 -20.55 -11.10 -9.53
CA ALA A 192 -19.80 -11.10 -10.78
C ALA A 192 -20.76 -10.78 -11.94
N ALA A 193 -20.30 -9.96 -12.87
CA ALA A 193 -21.02 -9.70 -14.10
C ALA A 193 -21.07 -10.95 -15.01
N ASP A 194 -21.94 -10.91 -16.02
CA ASP A 194 -22.07 -12.00 -16.98
C ASP A 194 -20.75 -12.29 -17.71
N ARG A 195 -20.50 -13.56 -18.05
CA ARG A 195 -19.23 -14.00 -18.68
C ARG A 195 -18.88 -13.24 -19.95
N SER A 196 -19.88 -12.89 -20.78
CA SER A 196 -19.63 -12.12 -22.00
C SER A 196 -19.05 -10.73 -21.72
N TRP A 197 -19.49 -10.08 -20.63
CA TRP A 197 -18.97 -8.79 -20.18
C TRP A 197 -17.56 -8.93 -19.60
N LEU A 198 -17.35 -9.94 -18.74
CA LEU A 198 -16.04 -10.23 -18.18
C LEU A 198 -15.01 -10.49 -19.29
N SER A 199 -15.32 -11.35 -20.25
CA SER A 199 -14.42 -11.63 -21.39
C SER A 199 -14.20 -10.41 -22.30
N ALA A 200 -15.14 -9.47 -22.38
CA ALA A 200 -14.91 -8.21 -23.09
C ALA A 200 -13.87 -7.33 -22.38
N LEU A 201 -13.96 -7.22 -21.05
CA LEU A 201 -13.01 -6.46 -20.25
C LEU A 201 -11.64 -7.15 -20.14
N GLU A 202 -11.59 -8.48 -20.08
CA GLU A 202 -10.33 -9.25 -20.05
C GLU A 202 -9.50 -9.04 -21.31
N ARG A 203 -10.14 -8.87 -22.48
CA ARG A 203 -9.47 -8.51 -23.73
C ARG A 203 -8.82 -7.12 -23.70
N VAL A 204 -9.30 -6.21 -22.85
CA VAL A 204 -8.65 -4.93 -22.60
C VAL A 204 -7.48 -5.12 -21.65
N ALA A 205 -7.76 -5.60 -20.44
CA ALA A 205 -6.76 -5.97 -19.46
C ALA A 205 -7.40 -6.79 -18.33
N PRO A 206 -6.67 -7.74 -17.70
CA PRO A 206 -7.15 -8.45 -16.51
C PRO A 206 -7.58 -7.50 -15.37
N VAL A 207 -6.92 -6.35 -15.24
CA VAL A 207 -7.28 -5.34 -14.24
C VAL A 207 -8.63 -4.67 -14.54
N ALA A 208 -8.97 -4.48 -15.82
CA ALA A 208 -10.26 -3.91 -16.23
C ALA A 208 -11.41 -4.86 -15.89
N ALA A 209 -11.24 -6.18 -16.12
CA ALA A 209 -12.24 -7.18 -15.75
C ALA A 209 -12.47 -7.26 -14.23
N GLY A 210 -11.38 -7.17 -13.45
CA GLY A 210 -11.47 -7.11 -11.99
C GLY A 210 -12.17 -5.85 -11.45
N LEU A 211 -12.30 -4.80 -12.25
CA LEU A 211 -12.83 -3.49 -11.85
C LEU A 211 -14.24 -3.21 -12.36
N GLY A 212 -14.47 -3.44 -13.65
CA GLY A 212 -15.74 -3.23 -14.34
C GLY A 212 -16.68 -4.43 -14.32
N GLY A 213 -16.20 -5.60 -13.88
CA GLY A 213 -16.98 -6.83 -13.79
C GLY A 213 -17.63 -7.09 -12.43
N ARG A 214 -17.56 -6.13 -11.49
CA ARG A 214 -17.95 -6.30 -10.09
C ARG A 214 -18.71 -5.08 -9.58
N THR A 215 -19.68 -5.34 -8.69
CA THR A 215 -20.55 -4.30 -8.10
C THR A 215 -19.98 -3.66 -6.84
N GLY A 216 -19.01 -4.30 -6.17
CA GLY A 216 -18.38 -3.80 -4.94
C GLY A 216 -16.87 -3.60 -5.06
N VAL A 217 -16.25 -3.12 -3.97
CA VAL A 217 -14.80 -2.97 -3.84
C VAL A 217 -14.26 -4.10 -2.97
N ARG A 218 -13.24 -4.82 -3.45
CA ARG A 218 -12.59 -5.89 -2.69
C ARG A 218 -11.14 -5.53 -2.36
N VAL A 219 -10.69 -6.01 -1.21
CA VAL A 219 -9.26 -6.12 -0.92
C VAL A 219 -8.65 -7.16 -1.86
N VAL A 220 -7.73 -6.73 -2.72
CA VAL A 220 -6.99 -7.59 -3.65
C VAL A 220 -6.01 -8.46 -2.87
N HIS A 221 -5.24 -7.83 -2.00
CA HIS A 221 -4.36 -8.49 -1.04
C HIS A 221 -4.19 -7.59 0.17
N LEU A 222 -3.81 -8.21 1.29
CA LEU A 222 -3.39 -7.54 2.51
C LEU A 222 -2.04 -8.15 2.88
N ALA A 223 -0.97 -7.35 2.84
CA ALA A 223 0.39 -7.85 3.04
C ALA A 223 0.87 -7.57 4.47
N PRO A 224 1.20 -8.60 5.27
CA PRO A 224 1.95 -8.40 6.51
C PRO A 224 3.41 -8.05 6.16
N ARG A 225 4.06 -7.33 7.07
CA ARG A 225 5.48 -7.01 6.96
C ARG A 225 6.35 -8.01 7.72
N VAL A 226 7.51 -8.35 7.16
CA VAL A 226 8.55 -9.15 7.81
C VAL A 226 9.93 -8.48 7.77
N PHE A 227 10.77 -8.75 8.78
CA PHE A 227 12.18 -8.33 8.78
C PHE A 227 13.05 -9.15 7.82
N ASP A 228 12.69 -10.42 7.60
CA ASP A 228 13.46 -11.38 6.79
C ASP A 228 12.51 -12.11 5.83
N ILE A 229 12.33 -11.54 4.63
CA ILE A 229 11.46 -12.12 3.60
C ILE A 229 12.00 -13.44 3.05
N ASP A 230 13.30 -13.67 3.15
CA ASP A 230 13.94 -14.91 2.69
C ASP A 230 13.66 -16.06 3.67
N ASP A 231 13.65 -15.79 4.99
CA ASP A 231 13.20 -16.74 6.01
C ASP A 231 11.70 -17.02 5.92
N LEU A 232 10.88 -15.98 5.70
CA LEU A 232 9.46 -16.14 5.42
C LEU A 232 9.25 -17.09 4.25
N CYS A 233 9.94 -16.90 3.12
CA CYS A 233 9.81 -17.80 1.96
C CYS A 233 10.15 -19.25 2.31
N ARG A 234 11.22 -19.49 3.09
CA ARG A 234 11.62 -20.85 3.50
C ARG A 234 10.59 -21.50 4.42
N ARG A 235 10.05 -20.77 5.39
CA ARG A 235 9.06 -21.31 6.35
C ARG A 235 7.70 -21.51 5.68
N SER A 236 7.22 -20.54 4.92
CA SER A 236 5.94 -20.59 4.20
C SER A 236 5.77 -21.84 3.34
N ALA A 237 6.85 -22.32 2.71
CA ALA A 237 6.83 -23.56 1.93
C ALA A 237 6.42 -24.80 2.76
N ARG A 238 6.78 -24.85 4.04
CA ARG A 238 6.41 -25.95 4.97
C ARG A 238 4.93 -25.94 5.34
N HIS A 239 4.28 -24.79 5.22
CA HIS A 239 2.84 -24.59 5.46
C HIS A 239 2.02 -24.68 4.16
N GLY A 240 2.60 -25.18 3.07
CA GLY A 240 1.90 -25.36 1.80
C GLY A 240 1.69 -24.06 1.00
N LEU A 241 2.28 -22.93 1.45
CA LEU A 241 2.26 -21.67 0.71
C LEU A 241 3.39 -21.69 -0.32
N ARG A 242 3.03 -21.77 -1.61
CA ARG A 242 4.00 -21.87 -2.70
C ARG A 242 4.23 -20.50 -3.31
N ARG A 243 5.50 -20.07 -3.38
CA ARG A 243 5.86 -18.84 -4.07
C ARG A 243 5.41 -18.92 -5.53
N ILE A 244 4.80 -17.85 -6.04
CA ILE A 244 4.46 -17.73 -7.46
C ILE A 244 5.73 -17.35 -8.22
N ASP A 245 6.05 -18.09 -9.27
CA ASP A 245 7.26 -17.87 -10.06
C ASP A 245 7.31 -16.46 -10.66
N GLY A 246 8.48 -15.84 -10.66
CA GLY A 246 8.69 -14.48 -11.15
C GLY A 246 8.17 -13.35 -10.24
N THR A 247 7.53 -13.66 -9.10
CA THR A 247 6.91 -12.64 -8.21
C THR A 247 7.64 -12.42 -6.87
N GLY A 248 8.80 -13.04 -6.68
CA GLY A 248 9.61 -12.92 -5.46
C GLY A 248 10.80 -11.98 -5.64
N PRO A 249 11.33 -11.41 -4.54
CA PRO A 249 12.49 -10.54 -4.63
C PRO A 249 13.74 -11.34 -5.02
N ARG A 250 14.74 -10.66 -5.59
CA ARG A 250 16.07 -11.25 -5.72
C ARG A 250 16.63 -11.60 -4.32
N PRO A 251 17.48 -12.63 -4.19
CA PRO A 251 18.12 -12.95 -2.91
C PRO A 251 18.92 -11.76 -2.37
N ALA A 252 18.88 -11.52 -1.06
CA ALA A 252 19.67 -10.48 -0.43
C ALA A 252 21.18 -10.73 -0.64
N ARG A 253 21.95 -9.68 -0.98
CA ARG A 253 23.40 -9.78 -1.26
C ARG A 253 24.31 -9.09 -0.23
N GLY A 254 23.80 -8.81 0.97
CA GLY A 254 24.62 -8.37 2.10
C GLY A 254 24.81 -6.85 2.23
N GLY A 255 24.18 -6.04 1.38
CA GLY A 255 24.05 -4.59 1.54
C GLY A 255 22.77 -4.16 2.30
N PRO A 256 22.56 -2.84 2.49
CA PRO A 256 21.35 -2.30 3.12
C PRO A 256 20.10 -2.71 2.35
N ASP A 257 19.03 -3.08 3.07
CA ASP A 257 17.71 -3.24 2.45
C ASP A 257 17.25 -1.85 1.96
N VAL A 258 16.86 -1.75 0.69
CA VAL A 258 16.29 -0.52 0.11
C VAL A 258 14.85 -0.74 -0.35
N LEU A 259 14.04 0.32 -0.32
CA LEU A 259 12.66 0.34 -0.78
C LEU A 259 11.81 -0.80 -0.19
N VAL A 260 11.13 -1.58 -1.03
CA VAL A 260 10.28 -2.70 -0.63
C VAL A 260 10.60 -3.94 -1.45
N ARG A 261 10.78 -5.07 -0.77
CA ARG A 261 10.86 -6.40 -1.37
C ARG A 261 9.50 -7.08 -1.14
N ARG A 262 8.92 -7.68 -2.19
CA ARG A 262 7.61 -8.33 -2.11
C ARG A 262 7.66 -9.74 -2.66
N VAL A 263 6.90 -10.63 -2.04
CA VAL A 263 6.71 -12.01 -2.51
C VAL A 263 5.22 -12.34 -2.56
N SER A 264 4.80 -13.01 -3.62
CA SER A 264 3.44 -13.54 -3.75
C SER A 264 3.42 -15.05 -3.58
N PHE A 265 2.43 -15.56 -2.86
CA PHE A 265 2.19 -17.00 -2.66
C PHE A 265 0.82 -17.41 -3.22
N GLY A 266 0.78 -18.58 -3.84
CA GLY A 266 -0.44 -19.34 -4.04
C GLY A 266 -0.66 -20.31 -2.88
N ALA A 267 -1.92 -20.49 -2.49
CA ALA A 267 -2.34 -21.47 -1.51
C ALA A 267 -3.18 -22.57 -2.17
N ALA A 268 -2.88 -23.83 -1.87
CA ALA A 268 -3.67 -24.96 -2.35
C ALA A 268 -5.11 -24.88 -1.84
N GLY A 269 -6.09 -25.13 -2.70
CA GLY A 269 -7.51 -25.07 -2.32
C GLY A 269 -8.11 -23.66 -2.23
N THR A 270 -7.35 -22.62 -2.59
CA THR A 270 -7.81 -21.22 -2.60
C THR A 270 -7.78 -20.66 -4.04
N PRO A 271 -8.75 -21.00 -4.92
CA PRO A 271 -8.78 -20.50 -6.28
C PRO A 271 -8.82 -18.96 -6.30
N GLY A 272 -7.82 -18.33 -6.90
CA GLY A 272 -7.76 -16.87 -7.08
C GLY A 272 -7.27 -16.05 -5.87
N GLY A 273 -6.93 -16.68 -4.74
CA GLY A 273 -6.35 -15.98 -3.59
C GLY A 273 -4.83 -15.90 -3.70
N VAL A 274 -4.31 -14.78 -4.20
CA VAL A 274 -2.87 -14.48 -4.12
C VAL A 274 -2.58 -13.83 -2.78
N LEU A 275 -1.78 -14.49 -1.96
CA LEU A 275 -1.26 -13.93 -0.72
C LEU A 275 0.00 -13.12 -1.04
N VAL A 276 0.21 -12.01 -0.34
CA VAL A 276 1.42 -11.20 -0.52
C VAL A 276 2.02 -10.92 0.84
N ALA A 277 3.34 -10.92 0.93
CA ALA A 277 4.09 -10.39 2.06
C ALA A 277 5.19 -9.47 1.58
N GLU A 278 5.69 -8.62 2.47
CA GLU A 278 6.72 -7.64 2.13
C GLU A 278 7.75 -7.43 3.24
N SER A 279 8.95 -7.01 2.85
CA SER A 279 9.93 -6.43 3.76
C SER A 279 10.28 -5.02 3.28
N ARG A 280 10.55 -4.13 4.22
CA ARG A 280 10.82 -2.71 3.94
C ARG A 280 12.20 -2.33 4.40
N GLY A 281 12.92 -1.69 3.50
CA GLY A 281 14.24 -1.10 3.69
C GLY A 281 14.17 0.43 3.79
N MET A 282 15.28 1.08 3.46
CA MET A 282 15.41 2.53 3.52
C MET A 282 14.77 3.23 2.31
N ALA A 283 14.28 4.45 2.53
CA ALA A 283 13.77 5.31 1.48
C ALA A 283 14.91 5.90 0.65
N LEU A 284 14.83 5.75 -0.67
CA LEU A 284 15.80 6.31 -1.61
C LEU A 284 15.36 7.69 -2.11
N THR A 285 16.34 8.55 -2.40
CA THR A 285 16.15 9.81 -3.14
C THR A 285 15.74 9.53 -4.59
N PRO A 286 15.29 10.53 -5.37
CA PRO A 286 15.06 10.35 -6.80
C PRO A 286 16.28 9.72 -7.51
N GLU A 287 17.47 10.24 -7.23
CA GLU A 287 18.73 9.75 -7.80
C GLU A 287 19.02 8.31 -7.37
N GLY A 288 18.73 7.95 -6.12
CA GLY A 288 18.84 6.58 -5.63
C GLY A 288 17.85 5.62 -6.28
N GLN A 289 16.60 6.04 -6.51
CA GLN A 289 15.61 5.23 -7.22
C GLN A 289 15.94 5.06 -8.70
N GLU A 290 16.50 6.08 -9.35
CA GLU A 290 16.98 5.99 -10.74
C GLU A 290 18.12 4.97 -10.86
N LEU A 291 19.10 5.02 -9.95
CA LEU A 291 20.19 4.06 -9.88
C LEU A 291 19.64 2.63 -9.64
N TYR A 292 18.72 2.48 -8.69
CA TYR A 292 18.04 1.21 -8.41
C TYR A 292 17.29 0.67 -9.62
N ALA A 293 16.55 1.53 -10.33
CA ALA A 293 15.75 1.11 -11.48
C ALA A 293 16.62 0.65 -12.65
N ALA A 294 17.77 1.31 -12.86
CA ALA A 294 18.68 0.99 -13.95
C ALA A 294 19.49 -0.29 -13.70
N HIS A 295 19.95 -0.53 -12.47
CA HIS A 295 20.94 -1.57 -12.19
C HIS A 295 20.49 -2.60 -11.13
N GLY A 296 19.34 -2.37 -10.49
CA GLY A 296 18.86 -3.17 -9.37
C GLY A 296 19.78 -3.08 -8.16
N ASP A 297 19.75 -4.14 -7.33
CA ASP A 297 20.61 -4.27 -6.14
C ASP A 297 22.11 -4.38 -6.47
N ASP A 298 22.49 -4.62 -7.73
CA ASP A 298 23.87 -4.98 -8.12
C ASP A 298 24.84 -3.77 -8.12
N GLU A 299 24.34 -2.55 -8.33
CA GLU A 299 25.18 -1.33 -8.41
C GLU A 299 24.80 -0.25 -7.38
N ILE A 300 23.84 -0.53 -6.50
CA ILE A 300 23.61 0.32 -5.33
C ILE A 300 24.80 0.18 -4.35
N PRO A 301 25.27 1.28 -3.74
CA PRO A 301 26.31 1.21 -2.72
C PRO A 301 25.97 0.25 -1.57
N GLN A 302 26.97 -0.49 -1.12
CA GLN A 302 26.79 -1.65 -0.24
C GLN A 302 26.82 -1.28 1.25
N THR A 303 26.90 0.01 1.58
CA THR A 303 26.88 0.50 2.96
C THR A 303 25.97 1.71 3.12
N GLU A 304 25.36 1.84 4.30
CA GLU A 304 24.54 3.01 4.64
C GLU A 304 25.35 4.32 4.55
N ALA A 305 26.63 4.29 4.92
CA ALA A 305 27.52 5.45 4.86
C ALA A 305 27.80 5.93 3.42
N GLU A 306 27.97 5.01 2.46
CA GLU A 306 28.13 5.38 1.05
C GLU A 306 26.82 5.94 0.47
N LEU A 307 25.66 5.38 0.86
CA LEU A 307 24.35 5.88 0.46
C LEU A 307 24.08 7.28 1.00
N GLU A 308 24.46 7.54 2.25
CA GLU A 308 24.36 8.86 2.86
C GLU A 308 25.29 9.87 2.19
N ALA A 309 26.57 9.53 2.03
CA ALA A 309 27.56 10.39 1.42
C ALA A 309 27.25 10.72 -0.05
N GLY A 310 26.66 9.75 -0.78
CA GLY A 310 26.21 9.93 -2.16
C GLY A 310 24.85 10.64 -2.31
N GLY A 311 24.14 10.90 -1.21
CA GLY A 311 22.79 11.49 -1.26
C GLY A 311 21.77 10.57 -1.95
N LEU A 312 21.93 9.26 -1.85
CA LEU A 312 21.11 8.25 -2.53
C LEU A 312 19.96 7.72 -1.66
N ALA A 313 20.02 7.94 -0.35
CA ALA A 313 18.98 7.56 0.61
C ALA A 313 18.72 8.67 1.63
N TYR A 314 17.55 8.61 2.27
CA TYR A 314 17.15 9.56 3.30
C TYR A 314 17.52 9.06 4.70
N PHE A 315 18.01 9.97 5.54
CA PHE A 315 18.48 9.68 6.89
C PHE A 315 17.91 10.66 7.92
N THR A 316 17.54 10.15 9.08
CA THR A 316 17.29 10.93 10.29
C THR A 316 18.61 11.15 11.00
N HIS A 317 18.96 12.40 11.28
CA HIS A 317 20.20 12.76 11.96
C HIS A 317 19.94 12.97 13.44
N ARG A 318 20.81 12.40 14.28
CA ARG A 318 20.85 12.58 15.73
C ARG A 318 22.27 12.92 16.15
N ARG A 319 22.44 13.40 17.38
CA ARG A 319 23.77 13.64 17.97
C ARG A 319 24.66 12.38 18.00
N THR A 320 24.06 11.20 18.00
CA THR A 320 24.74 9.89 18.08
C THR A 320 25.05 9.29 16.71
N GLY A 321 24.61 9.91 15.61
CA GLY A 321 24.78 9.41 14.24
C GLY A 321 23.53 9.58 13.37
N ALA A 322 23.62 9.06 12.15
CA ALA A 322 22.52 9.01 11.20
C ALA A 322 21.83 7.63 11.23
N GLU A 323 20.51 7.62 11.10
CA GLU A 323 19.69 6.42 11.01
C GLU A 323 18.87 6.47 9.72
N PRO A 324 18.79 5.38 8.94
CA PRO A 324 18.05 5.40 7.69
C PRO A 324 16.56 5.61 7.92
N ILE A 325 15.93 6.45 7.09
CA ILE A 325 14.49 6.63 7.09
C ILE A 325 13.86 5.42 6.40
N LEU A 326 12.94 4.74 7.09
CA LEU A 326 12.23 3.60 6.55
C LEU A 326 11.35 4.02 5.37
N TYR A 327 11.30 3.19 4.32
CA TYR A 327 10.41 3.39 3.19
C TYR A 327 8.97 3.01 3.54
N GLU A 328 8.06 3.98 3.48
CA GLU A 328 6.63 3.87 3.85
C GLU A 328 5.70 3.80 2.63
N ASP A 329 6.23 3.94 1.42
CA ASP A 329 5.43 3.92 0.19
C ASP A 329 5.26 2.51 -0.39
N PHE A 330 4.65 2.42 -1.57
CA PHE A 330 4.29 1.17 -2.23
C PHE A 330 5.41 0.74 -3.20
N PRO A 331 5.27 -0.33 -4.00
CA PRO A 331 6.32 -0.73 -4.94
C PRO A 331 6.81 0.44 -5.80
N PRO A 332 8.09 0.44 -6.24
CA PRO A 332 8.68 1.55 -6.96
C PRO A 332 7.81 2.06 -8.10
N MET A 333 7.78 3.38 -8.27
CA MET A 333 7.04 4.04 -9.34
C MET A 333 7.45 3.46 -10.70
N PRO A 334 6.50 3.08 -11.58
CA PRO A 334 6.87 2.70 -12.94
C PRO A 334 7.47 3.91 -13.69
N VAL A 335 8.28 3.64 -14.70
CA VAL A 335 8.85 4.67 -15.57
C VAL A 335 7.73 5.56 -16.12
N GLY A 336 7.89 6.88 -16.04
CA GLY A 336 6.89 7.86 -16.46
C GLY A 336 5.85 8.21 -15.38
N SER A 337 5.88 7.57 -14.22
CA SER A 337 5.18 8.03 -13.01
C SER A 337 6.03 9.02 -12.21
N GLY A 338 5.41 9.78 -11.31
CA GLY A 338 6.15 10.69 -10.45
C GLY A 338 5.40 11.96 -10.07
N PRO A 339 6.13 12.95 -9.52
CA PRO A 339 5.56 14.20 -9.00
C PRO A 339 4.78 15.00 -10.03
N ASP A 340 5.13 14.91 -11.32
CA ASP A 340 4.49 15.64 -12.41
C ASP A 340 3.00 15.30 -12.59
N HIS A 341 2.57 14.13 -12.14
CA HIS A 341 1.17 13.69 -12.21
C HIS A 341 0.36 14.05 -10.96
N LEU A 342 1.00 14.59 -9.90
CA LEU A 342 0.32 14.96 -8.66
C LEU A 342 -0.70 16.10 -8.83
N PRO A 343 -0.49 17.14 -9.68
CA PRO A 343 -1.51 18.16 -9.90
C PRO A 343 -2.81 17.58 -10.46
N TRP A 344 -2.72 16.72 -11.48
CA TRP A 344 -3.88 16.03 -12.06
C TRP A 344 -4.58 15.12 -11.03
N LEU A 345 -3.80 14.36 -10.24
CA LEU A 345 -4.35 13.50 -9.20
C LEU A 345 -5.06 14.33 -8.12
N SER A 346 -4.46 15.47 -7.73
CA SER A 346 -5.03 16.37 -6.73
C SER A 346 -6.35 16.97 -7.19
N GLU A 347 -6.43 17.41 -8.44
CA GLU A 347 -7.67 17.90 -9.07
C GLU A 347 -8.73 16.78 -9.10
N THR A 348 -8.35 15.58 -9.54
CA THR A 348 -9.24 14.41 -9.60
C THR A 348 -9.83 14.07 -8.22
N LEU A 349 -9.00 14.16 -7.18
CA LEU A 349 -9.35 13.88 -5.79
C LEU A 349 -10.09 15.03 -5.10
N GLY A 350 -10.04 16.24 -5.64
CA GLY A 350 -10.51 17.45 -4.97
C GLY A 350 -9.72 17.80 -3.70
N ARG A 351 -8.48 17.30 -3.57
CA ARG A 351 -7.59 17.57 -2.43
C ARG A 351 -6.14 17.27 -2.79
N ALA A 352 -5.18 17.84 -2.05
CA ALA A 352 -3.76 17.65 -2.32
C ALA A 352 -3.33 16.18 -2.22
N ALA A 353 -2.63 15.70 -3.26
CA ALA A 353 -1.80 14.50 -3.23
C ALA A 353 -0.36 14.87 -2.91
N HIS A 354 0.28 14.09 -2.04
CA HIS A 354 1.61 14.39 -1.53
C HIS A 354 2.70 13.74 -2.38
N ASP A 355 3.80 14.47 -2.56
CA ASP A 355 5.04 13.92 -3.10
C ASP A 355 5.79 13.13 -2.00
N PRO A 356 6.00 11.81 -2.15
CA PRO A 356 6.73 11.03 -1.17
C PRO A 356 8.17 11.54 -0.96
N PHE A 357 8.85 12.01 -2.00
CA PHE A 357 10.23 12.50 -1.90
C PHE A 357 10.31 13.76 -1.04
N MET A 358 9.30 14.63 -1.14
CA MET A 358 9.20 15.81 -0.29
C MET A 358 8.92 15.45 1.17
N LEU A 359 8.08 14.44 1.43
CA LEU A 359 7.83 13.97 2.80
C LEU A 359 9.11 13.43 3.47
N TYR A 360 9.88 12.58 2.77
CA TYR A 360 11.14 12.06 3.32
C TYR A 360 12.20 13.15 3.49
N ARG A 361 12.28 14.09 2.53
CA ARG A 361 13.18 15.24 2.62
C ARG A 361 12.86 16.11 3.83
N GLN A 362 11.58 16.42 4.03
CA GLN A 362 11.12 17.18 5.20
C GLN A 362 11.50 16.46 6.50
N GLN A 363 11.29 15.15 6.61
CA GLN A 363 11.69 14.39 7.79
C GLN A 363 13.21 14.47 8.05
N GLN A 364 14.02 14.33 7.00
CA GLN A 364 15.47 14.47 7.10
C GLN A 364 15.88 15.88 7.55
N ASP A 365 15.35 16.92 6.92
CA ASP A 365 15.74 18.30 7.21
C ASP A 365 15.34 18.71 8.63
N HIS A 366 14.13 18.35 9.09
CA HIS A 366 13.71 18.57 10.47
C HIS A 366 14.64 17.88 11.48
N SER A 367 15.17 16.70 11.16
CA SER A 367 16.10 15.98 12.03
C SER A 367 17.47 16.68 12.13
N ARG A 368 17.92 17.32 11.03
CA ARG A 368 19.16 18.09 10.99
C ARG A 368 19.04 19.37 11.81
N GLU A 369 17.94 20.11 11.64
CA GLU A 369 17.67 21.35 12.39
C GLU A 369 17.64 21.11 13.90
N ARG A 370 16.99 20.01 14.34
CA ARG A 370 16.95 19.59 15.75
C ARG A 370 18.30 19.15 16.31
N THR A 371 19.23 18.72 15.47
CA THR A 371 20.57 18.30 15.89
C THR A 371 21.56 19.47 15.92
N ALA A 372 21.31 20.50 15.10
CA ALA A 372 22.09 21.73 15.06
C ALA A 372 21.76 22.72 16.19
N SER A 373 20.54 22.62 16.75
CA SER A 373 20.08 23.34 17.95
C SER A 373 20.52 22.64 19.23
#